data_AF-A0A257JGQ5-F1
#
_entry.id   AF-A0A257JGQ5-F1
#
_cell.length_a   1.000
_cell.length_b   1.000
_cell.length_c   1.000
_cell.angle_alpha   90.00
_cell.angle_beta   90.00
_cell.angle_gamma   90.00
#
_symmetry.space_group_name_H-M   'P 1'
#
loop_
_entity.id
_entity.type
_entity.pdbx_description
1 polymer ?
#
loop_
_entity_poly.entity_id
_entity_poly.type
_entity_poly.pdbx_seq_one_letter_code
_entity_poly.pdbx_strand_id
1 'polypeptide(L)' 'MSALIDIAPADFRCVEDIMPVMDAAFDPAFGEAWNSGQCLGMLSITGSELLVARRENAIVGFALSRTVFE' A
#
# COMPACT_ATOMS: atom_id res chain seq x y z
N MET A 1 9.01 -9.23 -23.12
CA MET A 1 9.50 -9.92 -21.91
C MET A 1 8.98 -9.12 -20.72
N SER A 2 8.09 -9.67 -19.89
CA SER A 2 7.59 -8.95 -18.71
C SER A 2 8.72 -8.85 -17.70
N ALA A 3 8.99 -7.66 -17.16
CA ALA A 3 9.96 -7.53 -16.08
C ALA A 3 9.43 -8.24 -14.81
N LEU A 4 10.34 -8.76 -13.99
CA LEU A 4 10.01 -9.45 -12.75
C LEU A 4 9.35 -8.47 -11.76
N ILE A 5 8.32 -8.93 -11.06
CA ILE A 5 7.73 -8.20 -9.92
C ILE A 5 8.23 -8.88 -8.65
N ASP A 6 8.82 -8.08 -7.76
CA ASP A 6 9.20 -8.50 -6.41
C ASP A 6 8.17 -7.97 -5.40
N ILE A 7 7.79 -8.79 -4.41
CA ILE A 7 6.89 -8.40 -3.34
C ILE A 7 7.64 -8.55 -2.02
N ALA A 8 7.74 -7.44 -1.29
CA ALA A 8 8.47 -7.41 -0.02
C ALA A 8 7.71 -6.59 1.03
N PRO A 9 7.90 -6.91 2.33
CA PRO A 9 7.47 -6.04 3.41
C PRO A 9 8.04 -4.63 3.27
N ALA A 10 7.23 -3.65 3.65
CA ALA A 10 7.60 -2.25 3.74
C ALA A 10 7.07 -1.66 5.05
N ASP A 11 7.46 -0.42 5.32
CA ASP A 11 7.02 0.31 6.50
C ASP A 11 6.43 1.66 6.11
N PHE A 12 6.09 2.45 7.14
CA PHE A 12 5.45 3.75 7.01
C PHE A 12 6.18 4.73 6.07
N ARG A 13 7.48 4.56 5.83
CA ARG A 13 8.26 5.43 4.93
C ARG A 13 7.85 5.29 3.47
N CYS A 14 7.27 4.15 3.09
CA CYS A 14 6.78 3.90 1.74
C CYS A 14 5.36 4.44 1.50
N VAL A 15 4.69 5.05 2.51
CA VAL A 15 3.27 5.44 2.36
C VAL A 15 3.08 6.50 1.26
N GLU A 16 3.94 7.50 1.19
CA GLU A 16 3.84 8.52 0.13
C GLU A 16 4.06 7.89 -1.26
N ASP A 17 4.94 6.90 -1.36
CA ASP A 17 5.26 6.22 -2.63
C ASP A 17 4.14 5.30 -3.13
N ILE A 18 3.22 4.85 -2.26
CA ILE A 18 2.06 4.02 -2.67
C ILE A 18 0.84 4.88 -3.09
N MET A 19 0.80 6.18 -2.77
CA MET A 19 -0.34 7.05 -3.07
C MET A 19 -0.69 7.13 -4.57
N PRO A 20 0.28 7.19 -5.51
CA PRO A 20 -0.04 7.14 -6.93
C PRO A 20 -0.78 5.86 -7.36
N VAL A 21 -0.49 4.73 -6.69
CA VAL A 21 -1.21 3.46 -6.93
C VAL A 21 -2.60 3.51 -6.33
N MET A 22 -2.76 4.06 -5.12
CA MET A 22 -4.06 4.27 -4.48
C MET A 22 -4.98 5.12 -5.36
N ASP A 23 -4.51 6.30 -5.79
CA ASP A 23 -5.31 7.24 -6.58
C ASP A 23 -5.67 6.67 -7.96
N ALA A 24 -4.81 5.84 -8.54
CA ALA A 24 -5.09 5.18 -9.82
C ALA A 24 -6.04 3.98 -9.69
N ALA A 25 -6.12 3.34 -8.52
CA ALA A 25 -6.91 2.14 -8.30
C ALA A 25 -8.38 2.43 -7.94
N PHE A 26 -8.66 3.58 -7.32
CA PHE A 26 -10.00 3.94 -6.84
C PHE A 26 -10.51 5.19 -7.54
N ASP A 27 -11.69 5.11 -8.15
CA ASP A 27 -12.33 6.28 -8.76
C ASP A 27 -12.79 7.27 -7.66
N PRO A 28 -12.37 8.54 -7.72
CA PRO A 28 -12.75 9.56 -6.73
C PRO A 28 -14.27 9.71 -6.54
N ALA A 29 -15.09 9.32 -7.51
CA ALA A 29 -16.55 9.37 -7.41
C ALA A 29 -17.14 8.49 -6.30
N PHE A 30 -16.41 7.46 -5.85
CA PHE A 30 -16.88 6.53 -4.82
C PHE A 30 -16.29 6.80 -3.42
N GLY A 31 -15.20 7.59 -3.33
CA GLY A 31 -14.60 7.96 -2.04
C GLY A 31 -13.94 6.81 -1.26
N GLU A 32 -13.57 5.73 -1.96
CA GLU A 32 -12.96 4.53 -1.35
C GLU A 32 -11.45 4.68 -1.11
N ALA A 33 -10.79 5.58 -1.84
CA ALA A 33 -9.36 5.85 -1.73
C ALA A 33 -9.00 6.32 -0.31
N TRP A 34 -7.95 5.75 0.25
CA TRP A 34 -7.40 6.22 1.53
C TRP A 34 -6.27 7.23 1.27
N ASN A 35 -6.25 8.32 2.05
CA ASN A 35 -5.12 9.23 2.04
C ASN A 35 -3.94 8.70 2.87
N SER A 36 -2.77 9.34 2.73
CA SER A 36 -1.55 8.90 3.44
C SER A 36 -1.71 8.88 4.96
N GLY A 37 -2.43 9.85 5.53
CA GLY A 37 -2.74 9.90 6.96
C GLY A 37 -3.55 8.69 7.44
N GLN A 38 -4.52 8.21 6.66
CA GLN A 38 -5.31 7.01 6.97
C GLN A 38 -4.44 5.74 6.90
N CYS A 39 -3.58 5.63 5.88
CA CYS A 39 -2.64 4.51 5.78
C CYS A 39 -1.63 4.49 6.95
N LEU A 40 -1.07 5.64 7.31
CA LEU A 40 -0.20 5.79 8.49
C LEU A 40 -0.94 5.43 9.78
N GLY A 41 -2.19 5.87 9.91
CA GLY A 41 -3.07 5.52 11.02
C GLY A 41 -3.24 4.00 11.15
N MET A 42 -3.54 3.30 10.06
CA MET A 42 -3.64 1.84 10.05
C MET A 42 -2.32 1.17 10.46
N LEU A 43 -1.19 1.61 9.91
CA LEU A 43 0.13 1.07 10.25
C LEU A 43 0.55 1.27 11.70
N SER A 44 -0.07 2.22 12.41
CA SER A 44 0.15 2.40 13.86
C SER A 44 -0.52 1.31 14.70
N ILE A 45 -1.47 0.55 14.14
CA ILE A 45 -2.23 -0.46 14.86
C ILE A 45 -1.45 -1.78 14.89
N THR A 46 -1.33 -2.40 16.06
CA THR A 46 -0.71 -3.72 16.23
C THR A 46 -1.33 -4.77 15.32
N GLY A 47 -0.46 -5.56 14.68
CA GLY A 47 -0.84 -6.61 13.73
C GLY A 47 -1.03 -6.10 12.30
N SER A 48 -0.78 -4.81 12.04
CA SER A 48 -0.82 -4.25 10.68
C SER A 48 0.49 -4.46 9.95
N GLU A 49 0.38 -4.74 8.65
CA GLU A 49 1.50 -5.03 7.77
C GLU A 49 1.29 -4.31 6.43
N LEU A 50 2.38 -3.80 5.85
CA LEU A 50 2.41 -3.29 4.48
C LEU A 50 3.32 -4.17 3.63
N LEU A 51 2.77 -4.68 2.53
CA LEU A 51 3.52 -5.33 1.46
C LEU A 51 3.51 -4.42 0.23
N VAL A 52 4.64 -4.32 -0.46
CA VAL A 52 4.78 -3.50 -1.67
C VAL A 52 5.29 -4.37 -2.81
N ALA A 53 4.62 -4.29 -3.95
CA ALA A 53 5.03 -4.89 -5.21
C ALA A 53 5.85 -3.89 -6.02
N ARG A 54 7.08 -4.25 -6.38
CA ARG A 54 8.00 -3.42 -7.18
C ARG A 54 8.29 -4.06 -8.51
N ARG A 55 8.25 -3.25 -9.56
CA ARG A 55 8.78 -3.57 -10.88
C ARG A 55 9.91 -2.60 -11.16
N GLU A 56 11.13 -3.12 -11.29
CA GLU A 56 12.35 -2.29 -11.37
C GLU A 56 12.44 -1.38 -10.14
N ASN A 57 12.32 -0.05 -10.30
CA ASN A 57 12.38 0.91 -9.20
C ASN A 57 11.03 1.60 -8.92
N ALA A 58 9.94 1.09 -9.49
CA ALA A 58 8.60 1.64 -9.34
C ALA A 58 7.72 0.73 -8.49
N ILE A 59 6.97 1.31 -7.56
CA ILE A 59 5.88 0.62 -6.87
C ILE A 59 4.72 0.49 -7.85
N VAL A 60 4.24 -0.74 -8.04
CA VAL A 60 3.14 -1.06 -8.96
C VAL A 60 1.93 -1.66 -8.26
N GLY A 61 2.02 -1.86 -6.94
CA GLY A 61 0.98 -2.45 -6.13
C GLY A 61 1.37 -2.44 -4.65
N PHE A 62 0.39 -2.52 -3.78
CA PHE A 62 0.61 -2.70 -2.35
C PHE A 62 -0.57 -3.45 -1.73
N ALA A 63 -0.34 -4.02 -0.54
CA ALA A 63 -1.39 -4.53 0.33
C ALA A 63 -1.16 -3.98 1.74
N LEU A 64 -2.17 -3.33 2.30
CA LEU A 64 -2.18 -2.88 3.68
C LEU A 64 -3.24 -3.71 4.42
N SER A 65 -2.79 -4.59 5.29
CA SER A 65 -3.65 -5.54 5.99
C SER A 65 -3.39 -5.50 7.47
N ARG A 66 -4.39 -5.92 8.26
CA ARG A 66 -4.23 -6.13 9.70
C ARG A 66 -4.73 -7.52 10.07
N THR A 67 -3.88 -8.28 10.74
CA THR A 67 -4.28 -9.55 11.34
C THR A 67 -4.98 -9.28 12.66
N VAL A 68 -6.19 -9.81 12.80
CA VAL A 68 -6.99 -9.75 14.03
C VAL A 68 -7.23 -11.18 14.49
N PHE A 69 -6.73 -11.52 15.68
CA PHE A 69 -7.08 -12.76 16.37
C PHE A 69 -8.15 -12.44 17.41
N GLU A 70 -9.23 -13.22 17.42
CA GLU A 70 -10.18 -13.30 18.54
C GLU A 70 -9.69 -14.31 19.58
#